data_AF-A0A0F9ZE35-F1
#
_entry.id   AF-A0A0F9ZE35-F1
#
_cell.length_a   1.000
_cell.length_b   1.000
_cell.length_c   1.000
_cell.angle_alpha   90.00
_cell.angle_beta   90.00
_cell.angle_gamma   90.00
#
_symmetry.space_group_name_H-M   'P 1'
#
loop_
_entity.id
_entity.type
_entity.pdbx_description
1 polymer ?
#
loop_
_entity_poly.entity_id
_entity_poly.type
_entity_poly.pdbx_seq_one_letter_code
_entity_poly.pdbx_strand_id
1 'polypeptide(L)'
;MIFSFICIFSFFINCVDTSNGTYIIKVKIHLDEQTLLKIYLLEKAKSLKSTIGKREHVRNYLNRIFNEFNTDIAKYNVQIVGDFNVLLIEELDLGIDKKGLCSNELIASVMTARSYYKLSWPVTDGMGLTILGVSCLTFPPNQIPFHLMPSFGCGKLATIFVIDPFTLKIQLKLILKSLITNGVGLLAPTSSRIFKTALLKYAKLCTVKNNLIGKFNSEVSYVEHTTEQKIEIKENKEF
;
A
#
# COMPACT_ATOMS: atom_id res chain seq x y z
N MET A 1 -13.05 -38.58 24.29
CA MET A 1 -12.09 -37.65 24.91
C MET A 1 -11.59 -36.71 23.83
N ILE A 2 -11.80 -35.42 24.05
CA ILE A 2 -11.81 -34.37 23.05
C ILE A 2 -10.38 -34.06 22.59
N PHE A 3 -10.19 -34.09 21.27
CA PHE A 3 -9.08 -33.47 20.55
C PHE A 3 -9.05 -31.98 20.88
N SER A 4 -8.31 -31.62 21.93
CA SER A 4 -7.89 -30.26 22.19
C SER A 4 -6.37 -30.26 22.36
N PHE A 5 -5.68 -30.72 21.31
CA PHE A 5 -4.31 -30.29 21.05
C PHE A 5 -4.41 -28.86 20.55
N ILE A 6 -4.59 -27.96 21.51
CA ILE A 6 -3.93 -26.67 21.63
C ILE A 6 -2.97 -26.41 20.45
N CYS A 7 -3.50 -25.81 19.39
CA CYS A 7 -2.74 -25.13 18.33
C CYS A 7 -2.11 -23.83 18.90
N ILE A 8 -1.39 -23.93 20.03
CA ILE A 8 -0.53 -22.86 20.56
C ILE A 8 0.93 -23.09 20.12
N PHE A 9 1.23 -24.26 19.55
CA PHE A 9 2.55 -24.62 19.04
C PHE A 9 2.77 -24.16 17.59
N SER A 10 2.96 -22.85 17.38
CA SER A 10 3.79 -22.25 16.30
C SER A 10 3.62 -20.72 16.14
N PHE A 11 3.13 -19.99 17.15
CA PHE A 11 3.22 -18.52 17.14
C PHE A 11 4.59 -17.96 17.56
N PHE A 12 5.57 -18.83 17.86
CA PHE A 12 6.99 -18.52 18.07
C PHE A 12 7.79 -18.46 16.75
N ILE A 13 7.19 -17.94 15.68
CA ILE A 13 7.98 -17.44 14.55
C ILE A 13 8.59 -16.12 15.04
N ASN A 14 9.88 -16.18 15.41
CA ASN A 14 10.68 -15.05 15.88
C ASN A 14 10.42 -13.82 15.01
N CYS A 15 10.00 -12.70 15.60
CA CYS A 15 9.99 -11.39 14.94
C CYS A 15 11.38 -11.06 14.40
N VAL A 16 11.46 -10.12 13.47
CA VAL A 16 12.76 -9.61 13.06
C VAL A 16 13.37 -8.76 14.18
N ASP A 17 14.69 -8.87 14.38
CA ASP A 17 15.42 -7.94 15.23
C ASP A 17 15.64 -6.62 14.47
N THR A 18 15.29 -5.53 15.12
CA THR A 18 15.32 -4.17 14.58
C THR A 18 16.37 -3.29 15.26
N SER A 19 17.19 -3.84 16.14
CA SER A 19 18.23 -3.12 16.89
C SER A 19 19.25 -2.41 15.99
N ASN A 20 19.53 -2.98 14.81
CA ASN A 20 20.66 -2.57 13.96
C ASN A 20 20.26 -1.83 12.67
N GLY A 21 18.99 -1.47 12.50
CA GLY A 21 18.55 -0.77 11.29
C GLY A 21 17.05 -0.82 11.02
N THR A 22 16.68 -0.34 9.84
CA THR A 22 15.28 -0.16 9.40
C THR A 22 14.93 -1.10 8.25
N TYR A 23 13.74 -1.69 8.33
CA TYR A 23 13.13 -2.46 7.25
C TYR A 23 12.25 -1.56 6.39
N ILE A 24 12.53 -1.54 5.08
CA ILE A 24 11.80 -0.72 4.11
C ILE A 24 10.96 -1.63 3.24
N ILE A 25 9.64 -1.41 3.24
CA ILE A 25 8.67 -2.17 2.44
C ILE A 25 8.20 -1.30 1.28
N LYS A 26 8.28 -1.83 0.06
CA LYS A 26 7.88 -1.15 -1.17
C LYS A 26 6.41 -1.41 -1.48
N VAL A 27 5.65 -0.36 -1.79
CA VAL A 27 4.23 -0.43 -2.15
C VAL A 27 4.00 0.26 -3.49
N LYS A 28 3.50 -0.47 -4.48
CA LYS A 28 3.13 0.06 -5.80
C LYS A 28 1.72 0.61 -5.76
N ILE A 29 1.51 1.79 -6.33
CA ILE A 29 0.17 2.39 -6.50
C ILE A 29 -0.08 2.69 -7.96
N HIS A 30 -1.19 2.18 -8.46
CA HIS A 30 -1.71 2.47 -9.79
C HIS A 30 -3.12 3.05 -9.65
N LEU A 31 -3.42 4.12 -10.36
CA LEU A 31 -4.69 4.81 -10.36
C LEU A 31 -5.26 4.82 -11.77
N ASP A 32 -6.57 4.66 -11.91
CA ASP A 32 -7.21 4.91 -13.18
C ASP A 32 -7.24 6.41 -13.49
N GLU A 33 -7.47 6.76 -14.76
CA GLU A 33 -7.40 8.15 -15.19
C GLU A 33 -8.41 9.07 -14.46
N GLN A 34 -9.58 8.53 -14.10
CA GLN A 34 -10.62 9.25 -13.36
C GLN A 34 -10.19 9.53 -11.91
N THR A 35 -9.62 8.56 -11.19
CA THR A 35 -9.08 8.79 -9.85
C THR A 35 -7.94 9.80 -9.88
N LEU A 36 -7.03 9.69 -10.85
CA LEU A 36 -5.94 10.63 -11.03
C LEU A 36 -6.47 12.06 -11.24
N LEU A 37 -7.51 12.22 -12.06
CA LEU A 37 -8.16 13.52 -12.28
C LEU A 37 -8.81 14.07 -11.00
N LYS A 38 -9.53 13.26 -10.23
CA LYS A 38 -10.16 13.68 -8.96
C LYS A 38 -9.12 14.23 -7.97
N ILE A 39 -8.00 13.52 -7.80
CA ILE A 39 -6.90 13.97 -6.92
C ILE A 39 -6.26 15.25 -7.45
N TYR A 40 -5.98 15.31 -8.76
CA TYR A 40 -5.39 16.49 -9.39
C TYR A 40 -6.23 17.74 -9.16
N LEU A 41 -7.55 17.67 -9.36
CA LEU A 41 -8.44 18.82 -9.19
C LEU A 41 -8.45 19.31 -7.74
N LEU A 42 -8.46 18.39 -6.75
CA LEU A 42 -8.34 18.74 -5.34
C LEU A 42 -7.01 19.44 -5.02
N GLU A 43 -5.89 18.92 -5.53
CA GLU A 43 -4.57 19.46 -5.24
C GLU A 43 -4.30 20.79 -5.93
N LYS A 44 -4.73 20.93 -7.18
CA LYS A 44 -4.62 22.19 -7.92
C LYS A 44 -5.39 23.31 -7.23
N ALA A 45 -6.57 23.00 -6.67
CA ALA A 45 -7.36 23.97 -5.93
C ALA A 45 -6.62 24.56 -4.71
N LYS A 46 -5.68 23.82 -4.10
CA LYS A 46 -4.85 24.30 -2.97
C LYS A 46 -3.72 25.23 -3.40
N SER A 47 -3.26 25.14 -4.65
CA SER A 47 -2.20 25.98 -5.20
C SER A 47 -2.47 26.28 -6.67
N LEU A 48 -3.38 27.22 -6.91
CA LEU A 48 -3.83 27.61 -8.25
C LEU A 48 -2.69 28.17 -9.12
N LYS A 49 -1.61 28.65 -8.49
CA LYS A 49 -0.41 29.18 -9.17
C LYS A 49 0.64 28.12 -9.48
N SER A 50 0.47 26.89 -8.99
CA SER A 50 1.44 25.81 -9.23
C SER A 50 1.48 25.42 -10.70
N THR A 51 2.69 25.33 -11.26
CA THR A 51 2.94 24.96 -12.66
C THR A 51 3.36 23.50 -12.82
N ILE A 52 3.42 22.72 -11.73
CA ILE A 52 3.82 21.31 -11.78
C ILE A 52 2.76 20.46 -12.50
N GLY A 53 3.22 19.39 -13.15
CA GLY A 53 2.36 18.52 -13.96
C GLY A 53 1.28 17.78 -13.16
N LYS A 54 0.24 17.31 -13.86
CA LYS A 54 -0.91 16.55 -13.30
C LYS A 54 -0.45 15.37 -12.44
N ARG A 55 0.49 14.56 -12.95
CA ARG A 55 1.03 13.38 -12.24
C ARG A 55 1.81 13.79 -10.99
N GLU A 56 2.49 14.93 -11.01
CA GLU A 56 3.29 15.40 -9.88
C GLU A 56 2.43 15.87 -8.71
N HIS A 57 1.33 16.59 -9.00
CA HIS A 57 0.31 16.89 -8.00
C HIS A 57 -0.22 15.64 -7.30
N VAL A 58 -0.50 14.59 -8.07
CA VAL A 58 -1.03 13.32 -7.55
C VAL A 58 0.02 12.60 -6.71
N ARG A 59 1.28 12.55 -7.17
CA ARG A 59 2.40 11.99 -6.39
C ARG A 59 2.59 12.73 -5.08
N ASN A 60 2.57 14.06 -5.08
CA ASN A 60 2.67 14.86 -3.86
C ASN A 60 1.56 14.56 -2.86
N TYR A 61 0.34 14.36 -3.36
CA TYR A 61 -0.77 13.92 -2.53
C TYR A 61 -0.53 12.54 -1.91
N LEU A 62 -0.09 11.55 -2.69
CA LEU A 62 0.23 10.20 -2.19
C LEU A 62 1.41 10.21 -1.22
N ASN A 63 2.47 10.95 -1.52
CA ASN A 63 3.67 11.12 -0.68
C ASN A 63 3.32 11.62 0.72
N ARG A 64 2.43 12.62 0.83
CA ARG A 64 1.97 13.09 2.14
C ARG A 64 1.25 12.00 2.93
N ILE A 65 0.45 11.15 2.28
CA ILE A 65 -0.21 10.02 2.96
C ILE A 65 0.82 9.01 3.47
N PHE A 66 1.83 8.69 2.65
CA PHE A 66 2.91 7.78 3.03
C PHE A 66 3.75 8.33 4.17
N ASN A 67 4.07 9.63 4.15
CA ASN A 67 4.79 10.29 5.25
C ASN A 67 3.99 10.26 6.55
N GLU A 68 2.70 10.62 6.49
CA GLU A 68 1.83 10.53 7.67
C GLU A 68 1.75 9.09 8.21
N PHE A 69 1.75 8.09 7.33
CA PHE A 69 1.76 6.69 7.75
C PHE A 69 3.11 6.24 8.32
N ASN A 70 4.23 6.70 7.75
CA ASN A 70 5.57 6.44 8.29
C ASN A 70 5.74 7.01 9.70
N THR A 71 5.17 8.19 9.99
CA THR A 71 5.13 8.74 11.36
C THR A 71 4.51 7.75 12.36
N ASP A 72 3.50 6.98 11.95
CA ASP A 72 2.81 6.03 12.83
C ASP A 72 3.63 4.75 13.11
N ILE A 73 4.51 4.34 12.19
CA ILE A 73 5.17 3.02 12.23
C ILE A 73 6.70 3.07 12.39
N ALA A 74 7.35 4.22 12.14
CA ALA A 74 8.80 4.36 12.17
C ALA A 74 9.41 3.99 13.53
N LYS A 75 8.67 4.18 14.64
CA LYS A 75 9.05 3.73 16.00
C LYS A 75 9.31 2.21 16.13
N TYR A 76 8.91 1.42 15.13
CA TYR A 76 9.16 -0.01 15.06
C TYR A 76 10.31 -0.36 14.10
N ASN A 77 11.04 0.64 13.60
CA ASN A 77 12.08 0.51 12.57
C ASN A 77 11.58 -0.25 11.33
N VAL A 78 10.31 -0.04 10.99
CA VAL A 78 9.70 -0.50 9.74
C VAL A 78 9.06 0.71 9.10
N GLN A 79 9.34 0.93 7.82
CA GLN A 79 8.86 2.07 7.05
C GLN A 79 8.44 1.61 5.67
N ILE A 80 7.58 2.38 5.00
CA ILE A 80 7.14 2.09 3.64
C ILE A 80 7.70 3.11 2.66
N VAL A 81 7.89 2.66 1.42
CA VAL A 81 8.20 3.51 0.26
C VAL A 81 7.16 3.28 -0.84
N GLY A 82 6.59 4.37 -1.36
CA GLY A 82 5.70 4.34 -2.51
C GLY A 82 6.47 4.20 -3.83
N ASP A 83 6.01 3.32 -4.71
CA ASP A 83 6.45 3.24 -6.11
C ASP A 83 5.35 3.74 -7.04
N PHE A 84 5.64 4.85 -7.73
CA PHE A 84 4.74 5.56 -8.64
C PHE A 84 5.33 5.66 -10.06
N ASN A 85 6.24 4.74 -10.41
CA ASN A 85 6.88 4.73 -11.74
C ASN A 85 5.84 4.53 -12.85
N VAL A 86 4.95 3.55 -12.66
CA VAL A 86 3.76 3.34 -13.49
C VAL A 86 2.57 3.78 -12.66
N LEU A 87 2.07 5.00 -12.88
CA LEU A 87 0.99 5.55 -12.05
C LEU A 87 -0.39 5.25 -12.63
N LEU A 88 -0.53 5.11 -13.95
CA LEU A 88 -1.81 4.83 -14.57
C LEU A 88 -2.06 3.33 -14.69
N ILE A 89 -3.26 2.87 -14.35
CA ILE A 89 -3.68 1.48 -14.56
C ILE A 89 -3.69 1.14 -16.04
N GLU A 90 -4.06 2.09 -16.88
CA GLU A 90 -4.11 1.96 -18.34
C GLU A 90 -2.73 1.66 -18.95
N GLU A 91 -1.63 2.02 -18.28
CA GLU A 91 -0.26 1.68 -18.69
C GLU A 91 0.13 0.22 -18.40
N LEU A 92 -0.66 -0.49 -17.59
CA LEU A 92 -0.42 -1.90 -17.25
C LEU A 92 -1.02 -2.88 -18.26
N ASP A 93 -1.78 -2.39 -19.24
CA ASP A 93 -2.46 -3.19 -20.28
C ASP A 93 -3.22 -4.43 -19.73
N LEU A 94 -4.03 -4.20 -18.69
CA LEU A 94 -4.77 -5.28 -18.02
C LEU A 94 -5.96 -5.81 -18.85
N GLY A 95 -6.32 -5.13 -19.95
CA GLY A 95 -7.45 -5.50 -20.81
C GLY A 95 -8.83 -5.42 -20.12
N ILE A 96 -8.96 -4.57 -19.10
CA ILE A 96 -10.20 -4.48 -18.31
C ILE A 96 -11.15 -3.46 -18.94
N ASP A 97 -12.32 -3.93 -19.39
CA ASP A 97 -13.40 -3.03 -19.82
C ASP A 97 -13.95 -2.24 -18.62
N LYS A 98 -13.65 -0.94 -18.62
CA LYS A 98 -14.07 0.00 -17.57
C LYS A 98 -15.58 0.22 -17.56
N LYS A 99 -16.26 0.19 -18.70
CA LYS A 99 -17.71 0.38 -18.76
C LYS A 99 -18.44 -0.77 -18.07
N GLY A 100 -18.09 -2.01 -18.44
CA GLY A 100 -18.61 -3.21 -17.78
C GLY A 100 -18.19 -3.34 -16.32
N LEU A 101 -17.02 -2.81 -15.93
CA LEU A 101 -16.62 -2.72 -14.53
C LEU A 101 -17.56 -1.80 -13.74
N CYS A 102 -17.83 -0.59 -14.23
CA CYS A 102 -18.63 0.41 -13.52
C CYS A 102 -20.13 0.06 -13.38
N SER A 103 -20.63 -0.91 -14.14
CA SER A 103 -21.98 -1.46 -13.97
C SER A 103 -22.07 -2.57 -12.92
N ASN A 104 -20.95 -2.98 -12.31
CA ASN A 104 -20.93 -4.06 -11.32
C ASN A 104 -21.22 -3.54 -9.90
N GLU A 105 -21.88 -4.35 -9.07
CA GLU A 105 -22.14 -4.03 -7.66
C GLU A 105 -20.90 -4.19 -6.76
N LEU A 106 -19.87 -4.90 -7.25
CA LEU A 106 -18.64 -5.23 -6.52
C LEU A 106 -17.39 -4.80 -7.31
N ILE A 107 -17.31 -3.51 -7.67
CA ILE A 107 -16.24 -2.95 -8.53
C ILE A 107 -14.85 -3.33 -8.03
N ALA A 108 -14.55 -3.09 -6.75
CA ALA A 108 -13.23 -3.38 -6.17
C ALA A 108 -12.89 -4.88 -6.25
N SER A 109 -13.85 -5.76 -5.96
CA SER A 109 -13.65 -7.21 -6.01
C SER A 109 -13.40 -7.70 -7.43
N VAL A 110 -14.22 -7.26 -8.40
CA VAL A 110 -14.07 -7.63 -9.81
C VAL A 110 -12.75 -7.12 -10.38
N MET A 111 -12.39 -5.87 -10.08
CA MET A 111 -11.12 -5.28 -10.50
C MET A 111 -9.93 -6.06 -9.92
N THR A 112 -9.96 -6.38 -8.63
CA THR A 112 -8.90 -7.18 -8.00
C THR A 112 -8.79 -8.55 -8.64
N ALA A 113 -9.91 -9.28 -8.82
CA ALA A 113 -9.89 -10.63 -9.41
C ALA A 113 -9.34 -10.64 -10.84
N ARG A 114 -9.76 -9.69 -11.68
CA ARG A 114 -9.30 -9.57 -13.07
C ARG A 114 -7.83 -9.18 -13.16
N SER A 115 -7.40 -8.25 -12.32
CA SER A 115 -6.01 -7.77 -12.30
C SER A 115 -5.05 -8.79 -11.68
N TYR A 116 -5.53 -9.58 -10.71
CA TYR A 116 -4.73 -10.57 -10.00
C TYR A 116 -4.04 -11.53 -10.96
N TYR A 117 -4.76 -12.10 -11.92
CA TYR A 117 -4.20 -13.05 -12.89
C TYR A 117 -3.08 -12.44 -13.75
N LYS A 118 -3.24 -11.19 -14.18
CA LYS A 118 -2.27 -10.49 -15.03
C LYS A 118 -1.05 -10.00 -14.26
N LEU A 119 -1.23 -9.59 -13.01
CA LEU A 119 -0.15 -9.05 -12.17
C LEU A 119 0.61 -10.14 -11.41
N SER A 120 -0.01 -11.29 -11.15
CA SER A 120 0.63 -12.41 -10.44
C SER A 120 1.48 -13.33 -11.32
N TRP A 121 1.32 -13.27 -12.65
CA TRP A 121 1.96 -14.17 -13.62
C TRP A 121 2.65 -13.37 -14.73
N PRO A 122 3.88 -13.68 -15.19
CA PRO A 122 4.84 -14.71 -14.76
C PRO A 122 6.00 -14.15 -13.91
N VAL A 123 5.85 -12.99 -13.28
CA VAL A 123 7.01 -12.30 -12.67
C VAL A 123 7.52 -13.09 -11.47
N THR A 124 8.74 -13.60 -11.63
CA THR A 124 9.50 -14.52 -10.78
C THR A 124 9.74 -14.03 -9.33
N ASP A 125 9.24 -12.85 -8.97
CA ASP A 125 9.37 -12.21 -7.65
C ASP A 125 8.01 -11.78 -7.05
N GLY A 126 6.89 -12.13 -7.69
CA GLY A 126 5.53 -11.79 -7.27
C GLY A 126 5.11 -10.34 -7.55
N MET A 127 3.81 -10.07 -7.56
CA MET A 127 3.24 -8.72 -7.78
C MET A 127 3.71 -7.66 -6.76
N GLY A 128 4.36 -8.09 -5.67
CA GLY A 128 4.68 -7.30 -4.50
C GLY A 128 3.44 -6.79 -3.77
N LEU A 129 3.57 -5.71 -3.00
CA LEU A 129 2.41 -5.01 -2.46
C LEU A 129 1.91 -4.03 -3.51
N THR A 130 0.74 -4.29 -4.08
CA THR A 130 0.14 -3.47 -5.14
C THR A 130 -1.23 -2.98 -4.73
N ILE A 131 -1.49 -1.68 -4.94
CA ILE A 131 -2.77 -1.03 -4.70
C ILE A 131 -3.26 -0.42 -6.02
N LEU A 132 -4.50 -0.74 -6.38
CA LEU A 132 -5.22 -0.16 -7.51
C LEU A 132 -6.27 0.82 -6.98
N GLY A 133 -6.31 2.05 -7.48
CA GLY A 133 -7.38 2.99 -7.21
C GLY A 133 -8.24 3.16 -8.46
N VAL A 134 -9.53 2.80 -8.37
CA VAL A 134 -10.46 2.90 -9.51
C VAL A 134 -11.65 3.77 -9.16
N SER A 135 -12.02 4.66 -10.08
CA SER A 135 -13.21 5.49 -9.99
C SER A 135 -14.19 5.15 -11.10
N CYS A 136 -15.47 5.35 -10.80
CA CYS A 136 -16.55 5.34 -11.78
C CYS A 136 -17.36 6.62 -11.64
N LEU A 137 -17.83 7.19 -12.76
CA LEU A 137 -18.71 8.36 -12.77
C LEU A 137 -20.10 8.00 -12.23
N THR A 138 -20.61 6.85 -12.65
CA THR A 138 -21.88 6.25 -12.21
C THR A 138 -21.59 4.88 -11.64
N PHE A 139 -22.12 4.59 -10.45
CA PHE A 139 -21.92 3.33 -9.75
C PHE A 139 -23.14 3.00 -8.86
N PRO A 140 -23.44 1.72 -8.62
CA PRO A 140 -24.46 1.31 -7.65
C PRO A 140 -24.12 1.81 -6.23
N PRO A 141 -25.10 2.23 -5.40
CA PRO A 141 -24.84 2.91 -4.13
C PRO A 141 -24.14 2.03 -3.05
N ASN A 142 -24.18 0.70 -3.18
CA ASN A 142 -23.69 -0.24 -2.16
C ASN A 142 -22.29 -0.80 -2.47
N GLN A 143 -21.37 0.03 -2.94
CA GLN A 143 -20.01 -0.44 -3.24
C GLN A 143 -19.24 -0.80 -1.97
N ILE A 144 -18.59 -1.96 -2.01
CA ILE A 144 -17.56 -2.29 -1.02
C ILE A 144 -16.34 -1.40 -1.28
N PRO A 145 -15.84 -0.66 -0.28
CA PRO A 145 -14.82 0.38 -0.48
C PRO A 145 -13.48 -0.17 -0.96
N PHE A 146 -13.17 -1.41 -0.61
CA PHE A 146 -11.95 -2.07 -1.06
C PHE A 146 -12.07 -3.59 -1.05
N HIS A 147 -11.20 -4.24 -1.82
CA HIS A 147 -11.04 -5.68 -1.80
C HIS A 147 -9.54 -6.03 -1.81
N LEU A 148 -9.15 -7.02 -1.02
CA LEU A 148 -7.75 -7.47 -0.91
C LEU A 148 -7.67 -8.95 -1.22
N MET A 149 -6.72 -9.31 -2.08
CA MET A 149 -6.42 -10.69 -2.46
C MET A 149 -4.94 -10.97 -2.20
N PRO A 150 -4.60 -12.00 -1.40
CA PRO A 150 -3.22 -12.40 -1.20
C PRO A 150 -2.66 -13.01 -2.49
N SER A 151 -1.38 -12.76 -2.75
CA SER A 151 -0.57 -13.45 -3.76
C SER A 151 0.49 -14.28 -3.05
N PHE A 152 1.00 -15.33 -3.68
CA PHE A 152 2.00 -16.22 -3.10
C PHE A 152 3.14 -15.46 -2.37
N GLY A 153 3.59 -16.02 -1.24
CA GLY A 153 4.59 -15.39 -0.39
C GLY A 153 4.09 -14.12 0.30
N CYS A 154 4.74 -13.00 0.01
CA CYS A 154 4.48 -11.71 0.65
C CYS A 154 3.66 -10.74 -0.22
N GLY A 155 3.37 -11.12 -1.46
CA GLY A 155 2.65 -10.27 -2.42
C GLY A 155 1.17 -10.16 -2.08
N LYS A 156 0.57 -9.00 -2.35
CA LYS A 156 -0.86 -8.74 -2.15
C LYS A 156 -1.33 -7.71 -3.15
N LEU A 157 -2.53 -7.94 -3.66
CA LEU A 157 -3.26 -6.96 -4.46
C LEU A 157 -4.41 -6.41 -3.64
N ALA A 158 -4.50 -5.09 -3.55
CA ALA A 158 -5.71 -4.42 -3.07
C ALA A 158 -6.26 -3.53 -4.17
N THR A 159 -7.58 -3.48 -4.30
CA THR A 159 -8.27 -2.44 -5.07
C THR A 159 -9.09 -1.59 -4.12
N ILE A 160 -9.01 -0.27 -4.28
CA ILE A 160 -9.84 0.75 -3.65
C ILE A 160 -10.83 1.25 -4.68
N PHE A 161 -12.12 1.22 -4.35
CA PHE A 161 -13.12 1.97 -5.09
C PHE A 161 -13.15 3.41 -4.58
N VAL A 162 -12.72 4.34 -5.43
CA VAL A 162 -12.49 5.74 -5.07
C VAL A 162 -13.71 6.58 -5.43
N ILE A 163 -14.47 6.93 -4.40
CA ILE A 163 -15.57 7.90 -4.53
C ILE A 163 -14.97 9.31 -4.61
N ASP A 164 -14.10 9.66 -3.67
CA ASP A 164 -13.48 10.98 -3.57
C ASP A 164 -12.07 10.90 -2.96
N PRO A 165 -11.23 11.94 -3.11
CA PRO A 165 -9.87 11.90 -2.57
C PRO A 165 -9.80 11.96 -1.04
N PHE A 166 -10.81 12.45 -0.32
CA PHE A 166 -10.74 12.46 1.15
C PHE A 166 -10.91 11.03 1.70
N THR A 167 -11.90 10.29 1.20
CA THR A 167 -12.11 8.89 1.55
C THR A 167 -10.96 7.99 1.11
N LEU A 168 -10.37 8.26 -0.08
CA LEU A 168 -9.16 7.56 -0.54
C LEU A 168 -8.02 7.61 0.47
N LYS A 169 -7.74 8.78 1.07
CA LYS A 169 -6.68 8.91 2.08
C LYS A 169 -6.89 7.96 3.25
N ILE A 170 -8.11 7.88 3.75
CA ILE A 170 -8.47 7.02 4.89
C ILE A 170 -8.35 5.54 4.50
N GLN A 171 -8.94 5.17 3.36
CA GLN A 171 -8.90 3.80 2.82
C GLN A 171 -7.47 3.34 2.55
N LEU A 172 -6.63 4.22 2.02
CA LEU A 172 -5.24 3.93 1.72
C LEU A 172 -4.46 3.62 3.00
N LYS A 173 -4.60 4.43 4.07
CA LYS A 173 -3.98 4.13 5.36
C LYS A 173 -4.46 2.80 5.94
N LEU A 174 -5.76 2.50 5.87
CA LEU A 174 -6.32 1.22 6.34
C LEU A 174 -5.75 0.03 5.58
N ILE A 175 -5.65 0.14 4.25
CA ILE A 175 -5.09 -0.90 3.41
C ILE A 175 -3.60 -1.06 3.66
N LEU A 176 -2.84 0.02 3.80
CA LEU A 176 -1.42 -0.05 4.15
C LEU A 176 -1.22 -0.82 5.45
N LYS A 177 -2.00 -0.53 6.50
CA LYS A 177 -1.99 -1.33 7.75
C LYS A 177 -2.25 -2.81 7.47
N SER A 178 -3.29 -3.11 6.70
CA SER A 178 -3.67 -4.49 6.35
C SER A 178 -2.56 -5.22 5.59
N LEU A 179 -1.98 -4.57 4.58
CA LEU A 179 -0.95 -5.14 3.72
C LEU A 179 0.32 -5.48 4.49
N ILE A 180 0.76 -4.64 5.42
CA ILE A 180 2.00 -4.88 6.17
C ILE A 180 1.81 -5.70 7.46
N THR A 181 0.60 -6.20 7.72
CA THR A 181 0.29 -7.01 8.92
C THR A 181 -0.53 -8.26 8.64
N ASN A 182 -0.64 -8.65 7.36
CA ASN A 182 -1.48 -9.79 6.94
C ASN A 182 -2.95 -9.67 7.42
N GLY A 183 -3.56 -8.49 7.28
CA GLY A 183 -4.97 -8.26 7.62
C GLY A 183 -5.24 -7.80 9.07
N VAL A 184 -4.36 -8.18 10.00
CA VAL A 184 -4.53 -7.88 11.45
C VAL A 184 -4.70 -6.38 11.73
N GLY A 185 -3.98 -5.54 10.97
CA GLY A 185 -3.99 -4.09 11.11
C GLY A 185 -5.31 -3.40 10.75
N LEU A 186 -6.27 -4.10 10.12
CA LEU A 186 -7.61 -3.54 9.92
C LEU A 186 -8.33 -3.32 11.25
N LEU A 187 -8.12 -4.21 12.23
CA LEU A 187 -8.83 -4.19 13.51
C LEU A 187 -7.95 -3.71 14.67
N ALA A 188 -6.63 -3.71 14.50
CA ALA A 188 -5.68 -3.35 15.55
C ALA A 188 -5.19 -1.88 15.40
N PRO A 189 -5.21 -1.06 16.47
CA PRO A 189 -4.53 0.24 16.49
C PRO A 189 -3.02 0.08 16.26
N THR A 190 -2.39 1.08 15.63
CA THR A 190 -0.94 1.06 15.35
C THR A 190 -0.09 1.05 16.62
N SER A 191 -0.62 1.53 17.75
CA SER A 191 0.02 1.48 19.07
C SER A 191 -0.03 0.10 19.75
N SER A 192 -0.84 -0.83 19.26
CA SER A 192 -1.07 -2.10 19.93
C SER A 192 0.09 -3.09 19.77
N ARG A 193 0.29 -3.96 20.78
CA ARG A 193 1.28 -5.05 20.72
C ARG A 193 0.99 -6.03 19.59
N ILE A 194 -0.29 -6.28 19.30
CA ILE A 194 -0.73 -7.16 18.21
C ILE A 194 -0.28 -6.60 16.86
N PHE A 195 -0.51 -5.31 16.62
CA PHE A 195 -0.05 -4.64 15.41
C PHE A 195 1.47 -4.71 15.26
N LYS A 196 2.22 -4.32 16.31
CA LYS A 196 3.69 -4.40 16.32
C LYS A 196 4.18 -5.82 15.96
N THR A 197 3.61 -6.84 16.59
CA THR A 197 4.03 -8.22 16.38
C THR A 197 3.75 -8.70 14.95
N ALA A 198 2.57 -8.38 14.41
CA ALA A 198 2.21 -8.72 13.03
C ALA A 198 3.10 -8.01 12.02
N LEU A 199 3.41 -6.72 12.26
CA LEU A 199 4.29 -5.91 11.43
C LEU A 199 5.71 -6.48 11.38
N LEU A 200 6.31 -6.78 12.53
CA LEU A 200 7.68 -7.32 12.59
C LEU A 200 7.79 -8.73 12.00
N LYS A 201 6.73 -9.54 12.10
CA LYS A 201 6.65 -10.83 11.42
C LYS A 201 6.60 -10.66 9.90
N TYR A 202 5.77 -9.74 9.42
CA TYR A 202 5.69 -9.43 7.99
C TYR A 202 7.03 -8.91 7.48
N ALA A 203 7.65 -7.95 8.16
CA ALA A 203 8.98 -7.43 7.81
C ALA A 203 9.99 -8.58 7.68
N LYS A 204 10.10 -9.47 8.67
CA LYS A 204 11.01 -10.62 8.62
C LYS A 204 10.86 -11.47 7.35
N LEU A 205 9.62 -11.74 6.96
CA LEU A 205 9.31 -12.62 5.84
C LEU A 205 9.56 -11.92 4.49
N CYS A 206 9.37 -10.61 4.44
CA CYS A 206 9.14 -9.88 3.18
C CYS A 206 10.23 -8.87 2.82
N THR A 207 11.32 -8.79 3.58
CA THR A 207 12.39 -7.78 3.40
C THR A 207 13.81 -8.36 3.28
N VAL A 208 13.92 -9.67 3.08
CA VAL A 208 15.21 -10.37 2.94
C VAL A 208 15.69 -10.32 1.48
N LYS A 209 16.95 -9.92 1.26
CA LYS A 209 17.70 -9.94 -0.03
C LYS A 209 17.14 -9.07 -1.17
N ASN A 210 17.08 -7.74 -1.02
CA ASN A 210 16.79 -6.79 -2.13
C ASN A 210 15.61 -7.22 -3.04
N ASN A 211 14.59 -7.83 -2.45
CA ASN A 211 13.46 -8.36 -3.20
C ASN A 211 12.53 -7.19 -3.59
N LEU A 212 11.64 -7.40 -4.57
CA LEU A 212 10.67 -6.41 -5.04
C LEU A 212 9.76 -5.84 -3.93
N ILE A 213 9.67 -6.55 -2.80
CA ILE A 213 8.76 -6.25 -1.69
C ILE A 213 9.43 -5.40 -0.61
N GLY A 214 10.74 -5.54 -0.38
CA GLY A 214 11.42 -4.76 0.65
C GLY A 214 12.88 -5.14 0.88
N LYS A 215 13.57 -4.31 1.65
CA LYS A 215 14.99 -4.47 2.02
C LYS A 215 15.27 -3.97 3.43
N PHE A 216 16.29 -4.55 4.08
CA PHE A 216 16.88 -4.01 5.30
C PHE A 216 17.93 -2.94 4.97
N ASN A 217 17.97 -1.86 5.75
CA ASN A 217 18.99 -0.82 5.65
C ASN A 217 19.44 -0.33 7.03
N SER A 218 20.74 -0.44 7.33
CA SER A 218 21.35 0.00 8.58
C SER A 218 21.50 1.52 8.70
N GLU A 219 21.50 2.25 7.58
CA GLU A 219 21.79 3.69 7.53
C GLU A 219 20.54 4.58 7.52
N VAL A 220 19.34 3.99 7.66
CA VAL A 220 18.07 4.73 7.53
C VAL A 220 17.41 4.89 8.90
N SER A 221 17.32 6.12 9.39
CA SER A 221 16.49 6.45 10.56
C SER A 221 15.05 6.75 10.17
N TYR A 222 14.84 7.47 9.07
CA TYR A 222 13.52 7.88 8.60
C TYR A 222 13.45 7.98 7.07
N VAL A 223 12.29 7.64 6.52
CA VAL A 223 11.95 7.75 5.10
C VAL A 223 10.93 8.86 4.93
N GLU A 224 11.39 9.98 4.35
CA GLU A 224 10.52 11.07 3.93
C GLU A 224 10.38 11.10 2.40
N HIS A 225 9.13 11.11 1.93
CA HIS A 225 8.79 11.27 0.53
C HIS A 225 8.62 12.76 0.24
N THR A 226 9.58 13.35 -0.48
CA THR A 226 9.53 14.76 -0.86
C THR A 226 8.79 14.98 -2.18
N THR A 227 8.54 16.24 -2.52
CA THR A 227 7.86 16.65 -3.76
C THR A 227 8.74 16.58 -5.03
N GLU A 228 10.01 16.16 -4.92
CA GLU A 228 10.98 16.11 -6.03
C GLU A 228 11.56 14.71 -6.27
N GLN A 229 10.86 13.64 -5.87
CA GLN A 229 11.35 12.25 -5.94
C GLN A 229 12.64 11.96 -5.12
N LYS A 230 13.10 12.88 -4.26
CA LYS A 230 14.13 12.54 -3.28
C LYS A 230 13.48 11.83 -2.11
N ILE A 231 13.82 10.55 -1.94
CA ILE A 231 13.71 9.93 -0.62
C ILE A 231 14.81 10.58 0.21
N GLU A 232 14.44 11.49 1.10
CA GLU A 232 15.41 12.00 2.07
C GLU A 232 15.53 10.97 3.18
N ILE A 233 16.70 10.33 3.22
CA ILE A 233 17.14 9.55 4.36
C ILE A 233 17.70 10.56 5.35
N LYS A 234 16.95 10.85 6.41
CA LYS A 234 17.49 11.64 7.52
C LYS A 234 18.36 10.70 8.36
N GLU A 235 19.62 11.03 8.56
CA GLU A 235 20.49 10.33 9.49
C GLU A 235 20.19 10.81 10.92
N ASN A 236 20.29 9.89 11.89
CA ASN A 236 20.37 10.30 13.29
C ASN A 236 21.69 11.05 13.47
N LYS A 237 21.65 12.38 13.54
CA LYS A 237 22.70 13.10 14.22
C LYS A 237 22.54 12.77 15.70
N GLU A 238 23.40 11.88 16.20
CA GLU A 238 23.55 11.63 17.63
C GLU A 238 23.66 12.97 18.35
N PHE A 239 22.85 13.13 19.40
CA PHE A 239 23.01 14.17 20.42
C PHE A 239 24.03 13.70 21.45
#